data_AF-A0A2J0MFT5-F1
#
_entry.id   AF-A0A2J0MFT5-F1
#
_cell.length_a   1.000
_cell.length_b   1.000
_cell.length_c   1.000
_cell.angle_alpha   90.00
_cell.angle_beta   90.00
_cell.angle_gamma   90.00
#
_symmetry.space_group_name_H-M   'P 1'
#
loop_
_entity.id
_entity.type
_entity.pdbx_description
1 polymer ?
#
loop_
_entity_poly.entity_id
_entity_poly.type
_entity_poly.pdbx_seq_one_letter_code
_entity_poly.pdbx_strand_id
1 'polypeptide(L)'
;MENTEKLNALENVYWWFRNPEMSGFYIQGWIKHKFYPDFIVKTKGGNYIVLEYKGEHLATGEDSDYKKAIGAEWEKLSGGGYYFKWAEKNNIDNIISEISKM
;
A
#
# COMPACT_ATOMS: atom_id res chain seq x y z
N MET A 1 5.50 -1.88 -14.11
CA MET A 1 4.73 -2.87 -14.90
C MET A 1 5.02 -4.30 -14.43
N GLU A 2 6.27 -4.69 -14.23
CA GLU A 2 6.61 -6.06 -13.76
C GLU A 2 5.95 -6.42 -12.40
N ASN A 3 5.99 -5.53 -11.40
CA ASN A 3 5.40 -5.82 -10.07
C ASN A 3 3.86 -5.85 -10.06
N THR A 4 3.21 -5.16 -11.01
CA THR A 4 1.74 -5.19 -11.13
C THR A 4 1.25 -6.49 -11.75
N GLU A 5 2.06 -7.16 -12.58
CA GLU A 5 1.76 -8.50 -13.10
C GLU A 5 1.76 -9.55 -11.98
N LYS A 6 2.67 -9.42 -11.00
CA LYS A 6 2.71 -10.31 -9.82
C LYS A 6 1.44 -10.20 -8.99
N LEU A 7 0.91 -9.00 -8.76
CA LEU A 7 -0.38 -8.81 -8.08
C LEU A 7 -1.55 -9.42 -8.87
N ASN A 8 -1.53 -9.26 -10.19
CA ASN A 8 -2.58 -9.79 -11.07
C ASN A 8 -2.61 -11.33 -11.11
N ALA A 9 -1.47 -11.98 -10.86
CA ALA A 9 -1.36 -13.44 -10.83
C ALA A 9 -1.83 -14.07 -9.51
N LEU A 10 -2.11 -13.28 -8.47
CA LEU A 10 -2.55 -13.80 -7.18
C LEU A 10 -4.02 -14.22 -7.21
N GLU A 11 -4.29 -15.52 -7.02
CA GLU A 11 -5.66 -16.05 -7.03
C GLU A 11 -6.56 -15.50 -5.93
N ASN A 12 -5.99 -15.06 -4.80
CA ASN A 12 -6.75 -14.51 -3.68
C ASN A 12 -7.05 -13.00 -3.83
N VAL A 13 -6.51 -12.33 -4.86
CA VAL A 13 -6.85 -10.95 -5.18
C VAL A 13 -8.19 -10.93 -5.92
N TYR A 14 -9.10 -10.07 -5.46
CA TYR A 14 -10.41 -9.85 -6.08
C TYR A 14 -10.33 -8.72 -7.13
N TRP A 15 -9.70 -7.61 -6.77
CA TRP A 15 -9.30 -6.56 -7.70
C TRP A 15 -8.14 -5.77 -7.10
N TRP A 16 -7.41 -5.06 -7.96
CA TRP A 16 -6.50 -4.02 -7.56
C TRP A 16 -6.69 -2.83 -8.49
N PHE A 17 -6.37 -1.63 -8.03
CA PHE A 17 -6.30 -0.46 -8.89
C PHE A 17 -5.15 0.45 -8.50
N ARG A 18 -4.61 1.15 -9.49
CA ARG A 18 -3.66 2.25 -9.27
C ARG A 18 -4.44 3.47 -8.80
N ASN A 19 -4.16 3.91 -7.58
CA ASN A 19 -4.88 4.99 -6.94
C ASN A 19 -4.49 6.34 -7.58
N PRO A 20 -5.45 7.11 -8.10
CA PRO A 20 -5.13 8.40 -8.69
C PRO A 20 -4.81 9.43 -7.61
N GLU A 21 -3.75 10.21 -7.83
CA GLU A 21 -3.50 11.38 -6.99
C GLU A 21 -4.66 12.38 -7.10
N MET A 22 -4.89 13.15 -6.03
CA MET A 22 -5.90 14.22 -5.90
C MET A 22 -7.37 13.78 -5.88
N SER A 23 -7.76 12.73 -6.61
CA SER A 23 -9.15 12.25 -6.67
C SER A 23 -9.37 10.87 -6.04
N GLY A 24 -8.29 10.16 -5.72
CA GLY A 24 -8.33 8.83 -5.13
C GLY A 24 -8.47 8.82 -3.61
N PHE A 25 -8.29 7.63 -3.05
CA PHE A 25 -8.21 7.45 -1.60
C PHE A 25 -6.96 8.15 -1.05
N TYR A 26 -7.10 8.78 0.12
CA TYR A 26 -5.96 9.37 0.82
C TYR A 26 -6.02 9.09 2.31
N ILE A 27 -4.84 9.09 2.92
CA ILE A 27 -4.65 9.14 4.36
C ILE A 27 -4.25 10.58 4.70
N GLN A 28 -4.96 11.19 5.65
CA GLN A 28 -4.68 12.53 6.15
C GLN A 28 -4.23 12.45 7.61
N GLY A 29 -2.97 12.79 7.85
CA GLY A 29 -2.41 12.96 9.19
C GLY A 29 -2.36 14.43 9.63
N TRP A 30 -1.38 14.75 10.48
CA TRP A 30 -1.21 16.09 11.07
C TRP A 30 -0.49 17.10 10.17
N ILE A 31 0.20 16.67 9.11
CA ILE A 31 0.75 17.57 8.08
C ILE A 31 -0.33 17.84 7.02
N LYS A 32 -0.44 19.11 6.60
CA LYS A 32 -1.49 19.61 5.68
C LYS A 32 -1.63 18.82 4.37
N HIS A 33 -0.55 18.23 3.86
CA HIS A 33 -0.56 17.52 2.58
C HIS A 33 -1.15 16.11 2.74
N LYS A 34 -2.10 15.77 1.87
CA LYS A 34 -2.72 14.45 1.78
C LYS A 34 -1.72 13.43 1.23
N PHE A 35 -1.72 12.23 1.78
CA PHE A 35 -0.96 11.10 1.27
C PHE A 35 -1.88 10.17 0.47
N TYR A 36 -1.59 9.99 -0.81
CA TYR A 36 -2.31 9.08 -1.71
C TYR A 36 -1.40 7.87 -1.99
N PRO A 37 -1.61 6.70 -1.35
CA PRO A 37 -0.82 5.51 -1.62
C PRO A 37 -0.99 5.07 -3.08
N ASP A 38 0.07 4.61 -3.75
CA ASP A 38 0.05 4.26 -5.18
C ASP A 38 -1.01 3.23 -5.60
N PHE A 39 -1.29 2.22 -4.77
CA PHE A 39 -2.17 1.10 -5.12
C PHE A 39 -3.13 0.75 -4.00
N ILE A 40 -4.30 0.24 -4.38
CA ILE A 40 -5.26 -0.38 -3.47
C ILE A 40 -5.56 -1.78 -3.99
N VAL A 41 -5.48 -2.77 -3.10
CA VAL A 41 -5.74 -4.18 -3.37
C VAL A 41 -6.88 -4.65 -2.49
N LYS A 42 -7.85 -5.36 -3.08
CA LYS A 42 -8.91 -6.06 -2.38
C LYS A 42 -8.66 -7.55 -2.48
N THR A 43 -8.62 -8.27 -1.36
CA THR A 43 -8.61 -9.74 -1.37
C THR A 43 -10.03 -10.30 -1.33
N LYS A 44 -10.17 -11.53 -1.82
CA LYS A 44 -11.39 -12.34 -1.72
C LYS A 44 -11.76 -12.62 -0.26
N GLY A 45 -10.77 -12.66 0.64
CA GLY A 45 -10.93 -12.87 2.08
C GLY A 45 -11.53 -11.68 2.84
N GLY A 46 -11.76 -10.53 2.19
CA GLY A 46 -12.33 -9.36 2.86
C GLY A 46 -11.35 -8.20 3.04
N ASN A 47 -10.05 -8.44 2.87
CA ASN A 47 -9.01 -7.47 3.22
C ASN A 47 -8.85 -6.35 2.16
N TYR A 48 -8.49 -5.17 2.63
CA TYR A 48 -8.02 -4.03 1.84
C TYR A 48 -6.57 -3.75 2.17
N ILE A 49 -5.71 -3.65 1.16
CA ILE A 49 -4.31 -3.30 1.31
C ILE A 49 -4.05 -2.02 0.52
N VAL A 50 -3.53 -0.99 1.17
CA VAL A 50 -3.04 0.22 0.48
C VAL A 50 -1.52 0.18 0.46
N LEU A 51 -0.95 0.32 -0.72
CA LEU A 51 0.47 0.06 -0.98
C LEU A 51 1.10 1.28 -1.65
N GLU A 52 2.19 1.76 -1.07
CA GLU A 52 3.06 2.78 -1.66
C GLU A 52 4.30 2.11 -2.27
N TYR A 53 4.65 2.45 -3.51
CA TYR A 53 5.78 1.86 -4.22
C TYR A 53 6.86 2.90 -4.55
N LYS A 54 8.09 2.68 -4.07
CA LYS A 54 9.20 3.64 -4.24
C LYS A 54 10.25 3.27 -5.28
N GLY A 55 10.12 2.12 -5.94
CA GLY A 55 11.02 1.74 -7.03
C GLY A 55 12.45 1.47 -6.58
N GLU A 56 13.42 2.00 -7.34
CA GLU A 56 14.86 1.89 -7.06
C GLU A 56 15.40 2.98 -6.12
N HIS A 57 14.60 4.02 -5.84
CA HIS A 57 15.02 5.08 -4.94
C HIS A 57 14.80 4.64 -3.49
N LEU A 58 15.89 4.63 -2.71
CA LEU A 58 15.79 4.58 -1.25
C LEU A 58 14.92 5.74 -0.79
N ALA A 59 13.78 5.40 -0.20
CA ALA A 59 12.85 6.40 0.29
C ALA A 59 13.26 6.77 1.72
N THR A 60 14.31 7.58 1.79
CA THR A 60 14.84 8.16 3.02
C THR A 60 14.38 9.61 3.16
N GLY A 61 14.23 10.07 4.40
CA GLY A 61 13.88 11.45 4.73
C GLY A 61 12.49 11.63 5.31
N GLU A 62 12.25 12.84 5.81
CA GLU A 62 11.11 13.18 6.66
C GLU A 62 9.73 12.88 6.03
N ASP A 63 9.57 13.10 4.72
CA ASP A 63 8.31 12.80 4.01
C ASP A 63 8.02 11.28 3.99
N SER A 64 9.05 10.46 3.80
CA SER A 64 8.90 9.00 3.79
C SER A 64 8.60 8.48 5.19
N ASP A 65 9.29 9.00 6.21
CA ASP A 65 9.07 8.63 7.60
C ASP A 65 7.67 9.05 8.07
N TYR A 66 7.23 10.25 7.69
CA TYR A 66 5.87 10.71 7.97
C TYR A 66 4.81 9.81 7.32
N LYS A 67 4.95 9.48 6.02
CA LYS A 67 4.00 8.61 5.29
C LYS A 67 3.93 7.22 5.90
N LYS A 68 5.08 6.64 6.29
CA LYS A 68 5.14 5.35 7.01
C LYS A 68 4.40 5.44 8.34
N ALA A 69 4.61 6.51 9.11
CA ALA A 69 3.98 6.68 10.42
C ALA A 69 2.44 6.80 10.31
N ILE A 70 1.93 7.63 9.40
CA ILE A 70 0.47 7.79 9.23
C ILE A 70 -0.19 6.56 8.60
N GLY A 71 0.52 5.83 7.74
CA GLY A 71 0.04 4.57 7.17
C GLY A 71 -0.10 3.48 8.23
N ALA A 72 0.89 3.35 9.11
CA ALA A 72 0.85 2.42 10.23
C ALA A 72 -0.25 2.77 11.25
N GLU A 73 -0.43 4.05 11.56
CA GLU A 73 -1.51 4.49 12.45
C GLU A 73 -2.90 4.24 11.82
N TRP A 74 -3.05 4.48 10.52
CA TRP A 74 -4.28 4.17 9.80
C TRP A 74 -4.63 2.68 9.85
N GLU A 75 -3.65 1.79 9.62
CA GLU A 75 -3.84 0.33 9.74
C GLU A 75 -4.28 -0.05 11.15
N LYS A 76 -3.62 0.48 12.18
CA LYS A 76 -3.96 0.21 13.59
C LYS A 76 -5.38 0.67 13.94
N LEU A 77 -5.76 1.87 13.51
CA LEU A 77 -7.09 2.44 13.80
C LEU A 77 -8.22 1.71 13.06
N SER A 78 -7.92 0.99 11.99
CA SER A 78 -8.93 0.28 11.20
C SER A 78 -9.64 -0.86 11.94
N GLY A 79 -9.04 -1.38 13.02
CA GLY A 79 -9.61 -2.50 13.78
C GLY A 79 -9.52 -3.85 13.07
N GLY A 80 -8.74 -3.95 11.99
CA GLY A 80 -8.51 -5.17 11.21
C GLY A 80 -9.14 -5.16 9.83
N GLY A 81 -8.62 -5.98 8.92
CA GLY A 81 -9.09 -6.07 7.54
C GLY A 81 -8.59 -4.95 6.62
N TYR A 82 -7.79 -4.01 7.13
CA TYR A 82 -7.13 -2.96 6.36
C TYR A 82 -5.65 -2.93 6.71
N TYR A 83 -4.79 -2.91 5.69
CA TYR A 83 -3.35 -3.03 5.85
C TYR A 83 -2.61 -1.98 5.04
N PHE A 84 -1.52 -1.47 5.59
CA PHE A 84 -0.61 -0.56 4.92
C PHE A 84 0.68 -1.29 4.55
N LYS A 85 1.15 -1.14 3.31
CA LYS A 85 2.41 -1.75 2.85
C LYS A 85 3.31 -0.71 2.17
N TRP A 86 4.58 -0.69 2.57
CA TRP A 86 5.62 0.13 1.97
C TRP A 86 6.55 -0.72 1.11
N ALA A 87 6.43 -0.59 -0.20
CA ALA A 87 7.12 -1.44 -1.15
C ALA A 87 8.35 -0.77 -1.76
N GLU A 88 9.47 -1.48 -1.64
CA GLU A 88 10.79 -1.19 -2.19
C GLU A 88 11.28 -2.41 -2.98
N LYS A 89 12.29 -2.23 -3.85
CA LYS A 89 12.80 -3.34 -4.69
C LYS A 89 13.25 -4.56 -3.89
N ASN A 90 13.79 -4.36 -2.69
CA ASN A 90 14.31 -5.43 -1.83
C ASN A 90 13.24 -6.19 -1.03
N ASN A 91 12.00 -5.66 -0.91
CA ASN A 91 10.96 -6.26 -0.07
C ASN A 91 9.66 -6.58 -0.82
N ILE A 92 9.54 -6.18 -2.09
CA ILE A 92 8.31 -6.36 -2.87
C ILE A 92 7.87 -7.82 -2.92
N ASP A 93 8.78 -8.77 -3.12
CA ASP A 93 8.43 -10.19 -3.19
C ASP A 93 7.90 -10.72 -1.85
N ASN A 94 8.41 -10.21 -0.72
CA ASN A 94 7.84 -10.54 0.58
C ASN A 94 6.43 -9.98 0.74
N ILE A 95 6.19 -8.72 0.34
CA ILE A 95 4.86 -8.11 0.40
C ILE A 95 3.86 -8.89 -0.45
N ILE A 96 4.24 -9.30 -1.66
CA ILE A 96 3.39 -10.12 -2.54
C ILE A 96 3.08 -11.48 -1.88
N SER A 97 4.06 -12.10 -1.23
CA SER A 97 3.90 -13.35 -0.48
C SER A 97 3.01 -13.21 0.77
N GLU A 98 3.03 -12.06 1.43
CA GLU A 98 2.11 -11.75 2.53
C GLU A 98 0.69 -11.57 2.01
N ILE A 99 0.51 -10.77 0.94
CA ILE A 99 -0.80 -10.54 0.32
C ILE A 99 -1.43 -11.86 -0.13
N SER A 100 -0.65 -12.80 -0.68
CA SER A 100 -1.17 -14.09 -1.17
C SER A 100 -1.76 -14.99 -0.08
N LYS A 101 -1.41 -14.73 1.19
CA LYS A 101 -1.86 -15.50 2.37
C LYS A 101 -2.99 -14.80 3.15
N MET A 102 -3.37 -13.59 2.74
CA MET A 102 -4.47 -12.80 3.31
C MET A 102 -5.83 -13.16 2.71
#